data_AF-A0A6H1X2U7-F1
#
_entry.id   AF-A0A6H1X2U7-F1
#
_cell.length_a   1.000
_cell.length_b   1.000
_cell.length_c   1.000
_cell.angle_alpha   90.00
_cell.angle_beta   90.00
_cell.angle_gamma   90.00
#
_symmetry.space_group_name_H-M   'P 1'
#
loop_
_entity.id
_entity.type
_entity.pdbx_description
1 polymer ?
#
loop_
_entity_poly.entity_id
_entity_poly.type
_entity_poly.pdbx_seq_one_letter_code
_entity_poly.pdbx_strand_id
1 'polypeptide(L)'
;MNKYIGFYIDEPVGNNIFSYSERENKKIYVPKLIEGTLEDVSLGEHIVFNEIDEGHEVKAKGLEYMVQYNVDGKYVYIFDNHNHAFYFWMKSLKLNHFKKGCKLVHVDQHKDMREPVNYDVDIEDMNDIFRYTNKVLNVGNFIKPALKHKIFSEAIIIDSSYGFDINVEGEYVLDIDLDIFSKDMDYIPYDFRLNKIKELIKNARVITIASSPYFIEQDYAIKVLKELFNYDIIE
;
A
#
# COMPACT_ATOMS: atom_id res chain seq x y z
N MET A 1 -10.81 -15.45 11.70
CA MET A 1 -11.75 -14.33 11.47
C MET A 1 -11.00 -13.18 10.82
N ASN A 2 -11.55 -12.58 9.76
CA ASN A 2 -10.99 -11.37 9.15
C ASN A 2 -11.03 -10.23 10.19
N LYS A 3 -9.89 -9.56 10.44
CA LYS A 3 -9.74 -8.49 11.45
C LYS A 3 -10.09 -7.11 10.91
N TYR A 4 -9.99 -6.93 9.58
CA TYR A 4 -10.38 -5.68 8.91
C TYR A 4 -11.90 -5.63 8.75
N ILE A 5 -12.60 -5.36 9.85
CA ILE A 5 -14.06 -5.22 9.90
C ILE A 5 -14.53 -3.76 9.80
N GLY A 6 -13.60 -2.82 9.60
CA GLY A 6 -13.83 -1.39 9.75
C GLY A 6 -13.65 -0.95 11.20
N PHE A 7 -12.72 -0.04 11.48
CA PHE A 7 -12.47 0.45 12.84
C PHE A 7 -11.75 1.80 12.84
N TYR A 8 -11.82 2.51 13.98
CA TYR A 8 -11.06 3.73 14.20
C TYR A 8 -9.75 3.46 14.94
N ILE A 9 -8.73 4.24 14.61
CA ILE A 9 -7.54 4.44 15.43
C ILE A 9 -7.66 5.86 16.00
N ASP A 10 -7.86 5.97 17.32
CA ASP A 10 -8.04 7.22 18.06
C ASP A 10 -6.85 7.54 19.00
N GLU A 11 -5.97 6.57 19.26
CA GLU A 11 -4.69 6.78 19.93
C GLU A 11 -3.64 7.37 18.97
N PRO A 12 -2.62 8.11 19.47
CA PRO A 12 -1.52 8.67 18.65
C PRO A 12 -0.49 7.60 18.26
N VAL A 13 -0.94 6.59 17.52
CA VAL A 13 -0.15 5.41 17.15
C VAL A 13 -0.30 5.13 15.65
N GLY A 14 0.65 4.38 15.08
CA GLY A 14 0.68 4.08 13.65
C GLY A 14 0.56 5.34 12.79
N ASN A 15 -0.35 5.35 11.81
CA ASN A 15 -0.62 6.54 10.99
C ASN A 15 -1.36 7.66 11.73
N ASN A 16 -1.97 7.41 12.88
CA ASN A 16 -2.63 8.49 13.60
C ASN A 16 -1.64 9.35 14.42
N ILE A 17 -0.34 9.02 14.42
CA ILE A 17 0.66 9.80 15.16
C ILE A 17 0.98 11.15 14.50
N PHE A 18 0.86 11.24 13.17
CA PHE A 18 1.19 12.42 12.38
C PHE A 18 0.45 13.65 12.89
N SER A 19 1.18 14.72 13.21
CA SER A 19 0.71 15.97 13.80
C SER A 19 -0.39 15.83 14.87
N TYR A 20 -0.43 14.71 15.62
CA TYR A 20 -1.58 14.35 16.44
C TYR A 20 -1.94 15.41 17.45
N SER A 21 -0.96 16.04 18.11
CA SER A 21 -1.22 17.09 19.10
C SER A 21 -1.83 18.36 18.49
N GLU A 22 -1.52 18.65 17.23
CA GLU A 22 -1.85 19.92 16.56
C GLU A 22 -3.19 19.89 15.83
N ARG A 23 -3.62 18.72 15.34
CA ARG A 23 -4.88 18.53 14.59
C ARG A 23 -6.12 18.64 15.48
N GLU A 24 -7.24 19.12 14.95
CA GLU A 24 -8.55 19.05 15.61
C GLU A 24 -9.07 17.61 15.61
N ASN A 25 -9.01 16.92 14.46
CA ASN A 25 -9.47 15.54 14.33
C ASN A 25 -8.41 14.55 14.87
N LYS A 26 -8.78 13.83 15.93
CA LYS A 26 -7.88 12.90 16.65
C LYS A 26 -8.06 11.43 16.26
N LYS A 27 -8.84 11.13 15.23
CA LYS A 27 -9.08 9.74 14.82
C LYS A 27 -9.02 9.58 13.31
N ILE A 28 -8.52 8.43 12.87
CA ILE A 28 -8.58 8.01 11.48
C ILE A 28 -9.31 6.68 11.39
N TYR A 29 -9.94 6.42 10.25
CA TYR A 29 -10.66 5.20 9.97
C TYR A 29 -9.81 4.25 9.12
N VAL A 30 -9.85 2.97 9.45
CA VAL A 30 -9.29 1.89 8.62
C VAL A 30 -10.48 1.15 8.01
N PRO A 31 -10.67 1.21 6.67
CA PRO A 31 -11.82 0.57 6.04
C PRO A 31 -11.88 -0.94 6.22
N LYS A 32 -13.10 -1.47 6.10
CA LYS A 32 -13.35 -2.90 6.10
C LYS A 32 -12.75 -3.53 4.85
N LEU A 33 -12.14 -4.70 5.00
CA LEU A 33 -11.71 -5.53 3.87
C LEU A 33 -12.88 -6.37 3.37
N ILE A 34 -13.18 -6.27 2.08
CA ILE A 34 -14.13 -7.12 1.36
C ILE A 34 -13.40 -7.97 0.31
N GLU A 35 -14.00 -9.08 -0.08
CA GLU A 35 -13.63 -9.79 -1.31
C GLU A 35 -14.51 -9.23 -2.43
N GLY A 36 -13.91 -8.75 -3.52
CA GLY A 36 -14.62 -8.03 -4.57
C GLY A 36 -13.79 -7.91 -5.85
N THR A 37 -14.07 -6.85 -6.59
CA THR A 37 -13.49 -6.53 -7.89
C THR A 37 -13.05 -5.07 -7.94
N LEU A 38 -12.45 -4.63 -9.05
CA LEU A 38 -12.10 -3.22 -9.25
C LEU A 38 -13.30 -2.27 -9.25
N GLU A 39 -14.52 -2.77 -9.49
CA GLU A 39 -15.73 -1.95 -9.40
C GLU A 39 -16.14 -1.65 -7.96
N ASP A 40 -15.68 -2.44 -7.00
CA ASP A 40 -15.92 -2.20 -5.57
C ASP A 40 -14.91 -1.20 -4.98
N VAL A 41 -13.92 -0.77 -5.76
CA VAL A 41 -12.99 0.29 -5.38
C VAL A 41 -13.63 1.65 -5.69
N SER A 42 -14.22 2.24 -4.66
CA SER A 42 -14.89 3.54 -4.72
C SER A 42 -14.46 4.43 -3.56
N LEU A 43 -14.63 5.74 -3.75
CA LEU A 43 -14.44 6.72 -2.69
C LEU A 43 -15.41 6.46 -1.52
N GLY A 44 -14.89 6.61 -0.30
CA GLY A 44 -15.64 6.55 0.95
C GLY A 44 -15.71 7.93 1.62
N GLU A 45 -16.47 8.00 2.71
CA GLU A 45 -16.73 9.27 3.40
C GLU A 45 -15.83 9.51 4.62
N HIS A 46 -15.09 8.49 5.05
CA HIS A 46 -14.30 8.53 6.27
C HIS A 46 -12.92 9.15 6.06
N ILE A 47 -12.46 9.89 7.06
CA ILE A 47 -11.08 10.39 7.14
C ILE A 47 -10.16 9.21 7.48
N VAL A 48 -9.27 8.84 6.58
CA VAL A 48 -8.37 7.68 6.73
C VAL A 48 -6.91 8.08 6.97
N PHE A 49 -6.58 9.34 6.67
CA PHE A 49 -5.30 9.97 7.00
C PHE A 49 -5.55 11.43 7.34
N ASN A 50 -4.78 11.98 8.28
CA ASN A 50 -4.97 13.37 8.69
C ASN A 50 -3.65 13.95 9.21
N GLU A 51 -3.18 15.05 8.64
CA GLU A 51 -1.90 15.70 8.96
C GLU A 51 -2.07 17.24 8.97
N ILE A 52 -1.13 17.96 9.60
CA ILE A 52 -1.00 19.41 9.41
C ILE A 52 0.01 19.63 8.29
N ASP A 53 -0.43 20.24 7.20
CA ASP A 53 0.39 20.60 6.06
C ASP A 53 0.33 22.11 5.83
N GLU A 54 1.50 22.74 5.74
CA GLU A 54 1.64 24.21 5.64
C GLU A 54 0.73 25.00 6.62
N GLY A 55 0.56 24.48 7.85
CA GLY A 55 -0.28 25.10 8.89
C GLY A 55 -1.79 24.85 8.77
N HIS A 56 -2.23 24.05 7.79
CA HIS A 56 -3.63 23.67 7.59
C HIS A 56 -3.85 22.19 7.90
N GLU A 57 -4.97 21.86 8.55
CA GLU A 57 -5.32 20.45 8.78
C GLU A 57 -5.93 19.83 7.53
N VAL A 58 -5.24 18.84 6.98
CA VAL A 58 -5.66 18.08 5.81
C VAL A 58 -6.35 16.80 6.26
N LYS A 59 -7.67 16.75 6.10
CA LYS A 59 -8.53 15.60 6.42
C LYS A 59 -8.76 14.75 5.17
N ALA A 60 -7.86 13.81 4.90
CA ALA A 60 -7.90 13.00 3.68
C ALA A 60 -8.95 11.88 3.78
N LYS A 61 -9.91 11.88 2.83
CA LYS A 61 -10.88 10.80 2.66
C LYS A 61 -10.32 9.72 1.76
N GLY A 62 -10.59 8.46 2.09
CA GLY A 62 -10.08 7.29 1.38
C GLY A 62 -11.16 6.47 0.71
N LEU A 63 -10.90 5.19 0.55
CA LEU A 63 -11.81 4.19 -0.02
C LEU A 63 -12.95 3.85 0.95
N GLU A 64 -14.11 3.49 0.38
CA GLU A 64 -15.23 2.95 1.15
C GLU A 64 -14.87 1.59 1.78
N TYR A 65 -14.16 0.76 1.00
CA TYR A 65 -13.65 -0.54 1.41
C TYR A 65 -12.21 -0.74 0.97
N MET A 66 -11.46 -1.49 1.77
CA MET A 66 -10.28 -2.19 1.23
C MET A 66 -10.79 -3.37 0.42
N VAL A 67 -10.16 -3.64 -0.73
CA VAL A 67 -10.62 -4.69 -1.64
C VAL A 67 -9.54 -5.75 -1.79
N GLN A 68 -9.91 -7.00 -1.51
CA GLN A 68 -9.18 -8.17 -1.97
C GLN A 68 -9.80 -8.62 -3.30
N TYR A 69 -9.00 -8.59 -4.35
CA TYR A 69 -9.39 -8.96 -5.71
C TYR A 69 -8.51 -10.13 -6.18
N ASN A 70 -9.09 -11.08 -6.92
CA ASN A 70 -8.35 -12.16 -7.57
C ASN A 70 -8.45 -12.01 -9.09
N VAL A 71 -7.29 -11.93 -9.76
CA VAL A 71 -7.19 -11.78 -11.22
C VAL A 71 -6.06 -12.64 -11.75
N ASP A 72 -6.34 -13.45 -12.77
CA ASP A 72 -5.38 -14.38 -13.37
C ASP A 72 -4.65 -15.27 -12.34
N GLY A 73 -5.37 -15.70 -11.30
CA GLY A 73 -4.84 -16.51 -10.21
C GLY A 73 -3.90 -15.76 -9.25
N LYS A 74 -3.81 -14.43 -9.35
CA LYS A 74 -3.03 -13.55 -8.47
C LYS A 74 -3.94 -12.91 -7.43
N TYR A 75 -3.42 -12.72 -6.22
CA TYR A 75 -4.11 -11.95 -5.18
C TYR A 75 -3.66 -10.50 -5.23
N VAL A 76 -4.63 -9.60 -5.31
CA VAL A 76 -4.46 -8.15 -5.28
C VAL A 76 -5.14 -7.60 -4.04
N TYR A 77 -4.46 -6.75 -3.29
CA TYR A 77 -5.00 -6.05 -2.13
C TYR A 77 -4.91 -4.54 -2.36
N ILE A 78 -6.04 -3.85 -2.25
CA ILE A 78 -6.18 -2.42 -2.50
C ILE A 78 -6.66 -1.76 -1.21
N PHE A 79 -5.94 -0.75 -0.74
CA PHE A 79 -6.17 -0.11 0.56
C PHE A 79 -5.63 1.33 0.55
N ASP A 80 -5.97 2.14 1.56
CA ASP A 80 -5.56 3.55 1.61
C ASP A 80 -4.09 3.73 1.95
N ASN A 81 -3.73 3.46 3.21
CA ASN A 81 -2.41 3.78 3.75
C ASN A 81 -1.43 2.62 3.56
N HIS A 82 -0.21 2.92 3.13
CA HIS A 82 0.73 1.93 2.63
C HIS A 82 1.18 0.86 3.64
N ASN A 83 1.25 1.21 4.92
CA ASN A 83 1.63 0.28 6.00
C ASN A 83 0.80 -1.01 6.05
N HIS A 84 -0.44 -0.99 5.54
CA HIS A 84 -1.29 -2.17 5.49
C HIS A 84 -0.74 -3.27 4.57
N ALA A 85 0.15 -2.94 3.63
CA ALA A 85 0.89 -3.90 2.81
C ALA A 85 1.54 -4.99 3.68
N PHE A 86 2.16 -4.61 4.81
CA PHE A 86 2.79 -5.54 5.75
C PHE A 86 1.84 -6.65 6.21
N TYR A 87 0.61 -6.30 6.58
CA TYR A 87 -0.38 -7.30 7.00
C TYR A 87 -0.75 -8.24 5.85
N PHE A 88 -0.94 -7.71 4.64
CA PHE A 88 -1.35 -8.49 3.48
C PHE A 88 -0.23 -9.39 2.93
N TRP A 89 1.02 -8.97 3.05
CA TRP A 89 2.17 -9.83 2.77
C TRP A 89 2.21 -11.01 3.75
N MET A 90 2.06 -10.76 5.05
CA MET A 90 2.04 -11.82 6.06
C MET A 90 0.87 -12.79 5.88
N LYS A 91 -0.33 -12.25 5.59
CA LYS A 91 -1.51 -13.06 5.25
C LYS A 91 -1.23 -13.95 4.05
N SER A 92 -0.69 -13.38 2.97
CA SER A 92 -0.39 -14.10 1.73
C SER A 92 0.71 -15.14 1.90
N LEU A 93 1.74 -14.83 2.70
CA LEU A 93 2.82 -15.77 3.01
C LEU A 93 2.29 -17.00 3.77
N LYS A 94 1.45 -16.79 4.79
CA LYS A 94 0.83 -17.88 5.56
C LYS A 94 -0.11 -18.76 4.73
N LEU A 95 -0.68 -18.21 3.67
CA LEU A 95 -1.49 -18.95 2.70
C LEU A 95 -0.63 -19.57 1.57
N ASN A 96 0.70 -19.47 1.65
CA ASN A 96 1.66 -19.97 0.65
C ASN A 96 1.46 -19.37 -0.75
N HIS A 97 1.01 -18.11 -0.85
CA HIS A 97 0.82 -17.43 -2.14
C HIS A 97 2.15 -16.98 -2.77
N PHE A 98 3.22 -16.88 -1.98
CA PHE A 98 4.58 -16.65 -2.43
C PHE A 98 5.58 -17.30 -1.46
N LYS A 99 6.83 -17.45 -1.87
CA LYS A 99 7.91 -18.06 -1.08
C LYS A 99 8.56 -17.01 -0.17
N LYS A 100 8.74 -17.38 1.10
CA LYS A 100 9.53 -16.58 2.05
C LYS A 100 10.94 -16.33 1.48
N GLY A 101 11.39 -15.09 1.52
CA GLY A 101 12.68 -14.68 0.97
C GLY A 101 12.67 -14.43 -0.54
N CYS A 102 11.49 -14.31 -1.18
CA CYS A 102 11.40 -13.73 -2.52
C CYS A 102 11.76 -12.24 -2.49
N LYS A 103 11.81 -11.59 -3.65
CA LYS A 103 12.06 -10.14 -3.73
C LYS A 103 10.76 -9.37 -3.47
N LEU A 104 10.90 -8.16 -2.95
CA LEU A 104 9.87 -7.13 -3.00
C LEU A 104 10.24 -6.14 -4.10
N VAL A 105 9.31 -5.85 -5.01
CA VAL A 105 9.41 -4.72 -5.93
C VAL A 105 8.44 -3.66 -5.44
N HIS A 106 8.94 -2.49 -5.08
CA HIS A 106 8.15 -1.40 -4.50
C HIS A 106 8.23 -0.19 -5.43
N VAL A 107 7.07 0.20 -5.97
CA VAL A 107 6.89 1.30 -6.91
C VAL A 107 6.15 2.43 -6.18
N ASP A 108 6.81 3.57 -5.98
CA ASP A 108 6.34 4.59 -5.04
C ASP A 108 7.10 5.90 -5.28
N GLN A 109 6.52 7.08 -5.01
CA GLN A 109 7.26 8.34 -4.97
C GLN A 109 8.34 8.37 -3.85
N HIS A 110 8.15 7.58 -2.81
CA HIS A 110 8.94 7.45 -1.60
C HIS A 110 9.64 6.09 -1.53
N LYS A 111 10.46 5.89 -0.50
CA LYS A 111 11.21 4.63 -0.30
C LYS A 111 10.63 3.75 0.79
N ASP A 112 9.86 4.34 1.70
CA ASP A 112 9.21 3.70 2.85
C ASP A 112 10.08 2.77 3.72
N MET A 113 11.34 3.19 3.83
CA MET A 113 12.44 2.50 4.51
C MET A 113 12.92 3.24 5.76
N ARG A 114 12.07 4.06 6.40
CA ARG A 114 12.39 4.64 7.72
C ARG A 114 12.42 3.53 8.77
N GLU A 115 13.19 3.76 9.84
CA GLU A 115 13.21 2.83 10.97
C GLU A 115 11.88 2.89 11.74
N PRO A 116 11.24 1.76 12.05
CA PRO A 116 10.15 1.74 13.01
C PRO A 116 10.68 1.95 14.42
N VAL A 117 9.79 2.28 15.37
CA VAL A 117 10.17 2.47 16.79
C VAL A 117 10.74 1.18 17.40
N ASN A 118 10.27 0.02 16.94
CA ASN A 118 10.79 -1.30 17.30
C ASN A 118 10.46 -2.33 16.21
N TYR A 119 11.02 -3.52 16.32
CA TYR A 119 10.82 -4.64 15.40
C TYR A 119 10.06 -5.81 16.05
N ASP A 120 9.38 -5.53 17.16
CA ASP A 120 8.82 -6.54 18.06
C ASP A 120 7.46 -6.98 17.53
N VAL A 121 7.50 -7.98 16.66
CA VAL A 121 6.34 -8.64 16.06
C VAL A 121 6.59 -10.14 15.99
N ASP A 122 5.63 -10.92 16.49
CA ASP A 122 5.52 -12.35 16.22
C ASP A 122 4.92 -12.54 14.83
N ILE A 123 5.78 -12.80 13.86
CA ILE A 123 5.40 -13.03 12.47
C ILE A 123 4.54 -14.29 12.28
N GLU A 124 4.43 -15.15 13.31
CA GLU A 124 3.57 -16.31 13.29
C GLU A 124 2.16 -16.06 13.84
N ASP A 125 1.93 -14.96 14.57
CA ASP A 125 0.61 -14.59 15.09
C ASP A 125 -0.03 -13.45 14.28
N MET A 126 -1.12 -13.77 13.57
CA MET A 126 -1.88 -12.77 12.82
C MET A 126 -2.48 -11.66 13.68
N ASN A 127 -2.73 -11.89 14.98
CA ASN A 127 -3.17 -10.82 15.90
C ASN A 127 -2.04 -9.84 16.18
N ASP A 128 -0.83 -10.35 16.40
CA ASP A 128 0.32 -9.50 16.68
C ASP A 128 0.76 -8.73 15.44
N ILE A 129 0.71 -9.37 14.26
CA ILE A 129 0.90 -8.70 12.97
C ILE A 129 -0.13 -7.58 12.77
N PHE A 130 -1.41 -7.85 13.04
CA PHE A 130 -2.46 -6.82 12.95
C PHE A 130 -2.21 -5.65 13.90
N ARG A 131 -1.83 -5.93 15.15
CA ARG A 131 -1.43 -4.88 16.12
C ARG A 131 -0.25 -4.10 15.59
N TYR A 132 0.80 -4.78 15.15
CA TYR A 132 2.05 -4.16 14.71
C TYR A 132 1.83 -3.24 13.51
N THR A 133 1.10 -3.72 12.49
CA THR A 133 0.69 -2.92 11.33
C THR A 133 -0.04 -1.64 11.71
N ASN A 134 -0.99 -1.70 12.66
CA ASN A 134 -1.88 -0.58 12.96
C ASN A 134 -1.38 0.35 14.07
N LYS A 135 -0.52 -0.14 14.98
CA LYS A 135 -0.06 0.62 16.15
C LYS A 135 1.42 0.98 16.12
N VAL A 136 2.26 0.26 15.38
CA VAL A 136 3.71 0.51 15.35
C VAL A 136 4.14 1.06 13.99
N LEU A 137 3.61 0.48 12.91
CA LEU A 137 3.95 0.89 11.56
C LEU A 137 3.13 2.09 11.11
N ASN A 138 3.76 2.91 10.28
CA ASN A 138 3.12 3.98 9.53
C ASN A 138 3.57 3.92 8.07
N VAL A 139 2.99 4.78 7.24
CA VAL A 139 3.26 4.82 5.79
C VAL A 139 4.76 4.79 5.46
N GLY A 140 5.65 5.41 6.26
CA GLY A 140 7.06 5.50 5.91
C GLY A 140 8.00 4.38 6.41
N ASN A 141 7.54 3.35 7.14
CA ASN A 141 8.44 2.46 7.89
C ASN A 141 8.13 0.95 7.87
N PHE A 142 7.27 0.48 6.98
CA PHE A 142 6.77 -0.91 6.99
C PHE A 142 7.67 -1.93 6.25
N ILE A 143 8.54 -1.48 5.35
CA ILE A 143 9.40 -2.38 4.56
C ILE A 143 10.54 -2.97 5.39
N LYS A 144 11.20 -2.14 6.23
CA LYS A 144 12.33 -2.61 7.07
C LYS A 144 11.99 -3.80 7.97
N PRO A 145 10.85 -3.83 8.67
CA PRO A 145 10.39 -5.03 9.37
C PRO A 145 10.33 -6.28 8.50
N ALA A 146 9.79 -6.17 7.27
CA ALA A 146 9.66 -7.31 6.36
C ALA A 146 11.05 -7.86 5.95
N LEU A 147 12.03 -6.99 5.73
CA LEU A 147 13.41 -7.38 5.45
C LEU A 147 14.08 -8.02 6.66
N LYS A 148 13.95 -7.41 7.84
CA LYS A 148 14.56 -7.93 9.09
C LYS A 148 14.07 -9.34 9.42
N HIS A 149 12.78 -9.59 9.22
CA HIS A 149 12.14 -10.89 9.44
C HIS A 149 12.28 -11.87 8.26
N LYS A 150 13.06 -11.48 7.24
CA LYS A 150 13.35 -12.27 6.03
C LYS A 150 12.07 -12.72 5.30
N ILE A 151 11.02 -11.90 5.36
CA ILE A 151 9.83 -12.08 4.53
C ILE A 151 10.23 -11.92 3.07
N PHE A 152 11.04 -10.89 2.82
CA PHE A 152 11.72 -10.65 1.55
C PHE A 152 13.24 -10.69 1.74
N SER A 153 13.96 -11.10 0.69
CA SER A 153 15.43 -11.09 0.68
C SER A 153 16.01 -9.69 0.48
N GLU A 154 15.32 -8.88 -0.32
CA GLU A 154 15.68 -7.52 -0.69
C GLU A 154 14.43 -6.75 -1.13
N ALA A 155 14.53 -5.42 -1.13
CA ALA A 155 13.54 -4.52 -1.71
C ALA A 155 14.17 -3.78 -2.89
N ILE A 156 13.59 -3.95 -4.08
CA ILE A 156 13.92 -3.21 -5.30
C ILE A 156 12.99 -2.00 -5.32
N ILE A 157 13.57 -0.82 -5.18
CA ILE A 157 12.82 0.44 -5.10
C ILE A 157 12.77 1.10 -6.48
N ILE A 158 11.57 1.45 -6.93
CA ILE A 158 11.29 2.15 -8.18
C ILE A 158 10.63 3.48 -7.82
N ASP A 159 11.46 4.49 -7.56
CA ASP A 159 11.07 5.85 -7.13
C ASP A 159 11.44 6.95 -8.13
N SER A 160 11.99 6.56 -9.28
CA SER A 160 12.55 7.45 -10.27
C SER A 160 12.62 6.78 -11.64
N SER A 161 12.92 7.56 -12.68
CA SER A 161 13.07 7.04 -14.05
C SER A 161 14.10 5.91 -14.15
N TYR A 162 15.21 6.00 -13.41
CA TYR A 162 16.24 4.95 -13.36
C TYR A 162 15.74 3.64 -12.75
N GLY A 163 14.79 3.71 -11.79
CA GLY A 163 14.22 2.51 -11.18
C GLY A 163 13.43 1.66 -12.18
N PHE A 164 12.78 2.29 -13.16
CA PHE A 164 11.99 1.62 -14.19
C PHE A 164 12.82 0.82 -15.21
N ASP A 165 14.14 1.04 -15.25
CA ASP A 165 15.06 0.28 -16.11
C ASP A 165 15.57 -1.00 -15.45
N ILE A 166 15.26 -1.23 -14.16
CA ILE A 166 15.71 -2.41 -13.43
C ILE A 166 14.95 -3.65 -13.91
N ASN A 167 15.68 -4.65 -14.39
CA ASN A 167 15.11 -5.96 -14.71
C ASN A 167 14.96 -6.80 -13.43
N VAL A 168 13.74 -7.25 -13.14
CA VAL A 168 13.45 -8.06 -11.94
C VAL A 168 13.41 -9.53 -12.32
N GLU A 169 14.47 -10.25 -11.96
CA GLU A 169 14.52 -11.70 -12.12
C GLU A 169 14.00 -12.45 -10.88
N GLY A 170 13.34 -13.59 -11.12
CA GLY A 170 12.85 -14.49 -10.08
C GLY A 170 11.44 -14.19 -9.60
N GLU A 171 11.04 -14.84 -8.51
CA GLU A 171 9.73 -14.61 -7.89
C GLU A 171 9.75 -13.32 -7.06
N TYR A 172 8.68 -12.54 -7.16
CA TYR A 172 8.51 -11.33 -6.36
C TYR A 172 7.05 -11.03 -6.01
N VAL A 173 6.90 -10.25 -4.95
CA VAL A 173 5.68 -9.52 -4.60
C VAL A 173 5.84 -8.10 -5.12
N LEU A 174 4.80 -7.59 -5.77
CA LEU A 174 4.75 -6.21 -6.26
C LEU A 174 3.96 -5.38 -5.26
N ASP A 175 4.49 -4.24 -4.89
CA ASP A 175 3.89 -3.27 -4.01
C ASP A 175 3.89 -1.91 -4.71
N ILE A 176 2.73 -1.28 -4.79
CA ILE A 176 2.51 -0.07 -5.59
C ILE A 176 1.88 0.97 -4.68
N ASP A 177 2.52 2.11 -4.53
CA ASP A 177 1.84 3.34 -4.13
C ASP A 177 1.37 4.08 -5.39
N LEU A 178 0.09 4.44 -5.45
CA LEU A 178 -0.47 5.18 -6.58
C LEU A 178 0.03 6.63 -6.63
N ASP A 179 0.66 7.14 -5.56
CA ASP A 179 1.35 8.44 -5.58
C ASP A 179 2.52 8.50 -6.58
N ILE A 180 2.98 7.36 -7.11
CA ILE A 180 3.89 7.32 -8.26
C ILE A 180 3.31 8.04 -9.48
N PHE A 181 1.99 8.24 -9.54
CA PHE A 181 1.27 9.00 -10.55
C PHE A 181 0.89 10.43 -10.11
N SER A 182 1.34 10.88 -8.95
CA SER A 182 1.13 12.25 -8.48
C SER A 182 1.80 13.27 -9.43
N LYS A 183 1.41 14.54 -9.29
CA LYS A 183 1.96 15.65 -10.07
C LYS A 183 3.47 15.81 -9.86
N ASP A 184 3.99 15.45 -8.69
CA ASP A 184 5.41 15.55 -8.39
C ASP A 184 6.25 14.60 -9.25
N MET A 185 5.61 13.53 -9.74
CA MET A 185 6.25 12.50 -10.56
C MET A 185 6.05 12.73 -12.08
N ASP A 186 5.43 13.84 -12.50
CA ASP A 186 5.15 14.17 -13.92
C ASP A 186 6.41 14.38 -14.79
N TYR A 187 7.59 14.49 -14.18
CA TYR A 187 8.85 14.46 -14.92
C TYR A 187 9.10 13.10 -15.60
N ILE A 188 8.43 12.03 -15.15
CA ILE A 188 8.40 10.72 -15.81
C ILE A 188 7.10 10.62 -16.63
N PRO A 189 7.17 10.34 -17.95
CA PRO A 189 5.97 10.25 -18.78
C PRO A 189 4.94 9.24 -18.24
N TYR A 190 3.66 9.64 -18.24
CA TYR A 190 2.54 8.81 -17.74
C TYR A 190 2.49 7.43 -18.39
N ASP A 191 2.45 7.38 -19.72
CA ASP A 191 2.38 6.11 -20.47
C ASP A 191 3.58 5.20 -20.21
N PHE A 192 4.75 5.79 -19.95
CA PHE A 192 5.94 5.02 -19.61
C PHE A 192 5.79 4.34 -18.23
N ARG A 193 5.40 5.11 -17.20
CA ARG A 193 5.10 4.58 -15.85
C ARG A 193 4.03 3.49 -15.93
N LEU A 194 2.90 3.79 -16.58
CA LEU A 194 1.77 2.89 -16.71
C LEU A 194 2.18 1.55 -17.36
N ASN A 195 2.87 1.60 -18.51
CA ASN A 195 3.28 0.39 -19.22
C ASN A 195 4.29 -0.45 -18.44
N LYS A 196 5.25 0.19 -17.77
CA LYS A 196 6.22 -0.53 -16.93
C LYS A 196 5.56 -1.21 -15.74
N ILE A 197 4.64 -0.54 -15.05
CA ILE A 197 3.92 -1.13 -13.92
C ILE A 197 3.02 -2.28 -14.41
N LYS A 198 2.38 -2.15 -15.58
CA LYS A 198 1.64 -3.26 -16.23
C LYS A 198 2.51 -4.48 -16.50
N GLU A 199 3.76 -4.30 -16.93
CA GLU A 199 4.73 -5.40 -17.10
C GLU A 199 5.07 -6.09 -15.76
N LEU A 200 5.22 -5.31 -14.69
CA LEU A 200 5.45 -5.85 -13.35
C LEU A 200 4.24 -6.64 -12.83
N ILE A 201 3.03 -6.11 -12.98
CA ILE A 201 1.78 -6.77 -12.54
C ILE A 201 1.64 -8.15 -13.21
N LYS A 202 1.98 -8.28 -14.50
CA LYS A 202 1.89 -9.56 -15.24
C LYS A 202 2.72 -10.68 -14.59
N ASN A 203 3.88 -10.34 -14.05
CA ASN A 203 4.88 -11.30 -13.56
C ASN A 203 4.87 -11.46 -12.03
N ALA A 204 4.20 -10.58 -11.29
CA ALA A 204 4.09 -10.65 -9.83
C ALA A 204 3.26 -11.84 -9.34
N ARG A 205 3.55 -12.34 -8.13
CA ARG A 205 2.76 -13.39 -7.47
C ARG A 205 1.58 -12.85 -6.65
N VAL A 206 1.86 -11.77 -5.91
CA VAL A 206 0.91 -11.05 -5.06
C VAL A 206 1.16 -9.57 -5.31
N ILE A 207 0.08 -8.79 -5.29
CA ILE A 207 0.11 -7.35 -5.54
C ILE A 207 -0.55 -6.64 -4.37
N THR A 208 0.14 -5.67 -3.79
CA THR A 208 -0.41 -4.73 -2.81
C THR A 208 -0.42 -3.33 -3.42
N ILE A 209 -1.51 -2.59 -3.24
CA ILE A 209 -1.71 -1.26 -3.83
C ILE A 209 -2.26 -0.30 -2.78
N ALA A 210 -1.51 0.76 -2.50
CA ALA A 210 -1.95 1.89 -1.69
C ALA A 210 -2.58 2.97 -2.57
N SER A 211 -3.78 3.46 -2.23
CA SER A 211 -4.39 4.60 -2.92
C SER A 211 -3.90 5.95 -2.41
N SER A 212 -3.27 5.98 -1.23
CA SER A 212 -2.52 7.11 -0.69
C SER A 212 -3.26 8.46 -0.72
N PRO A 213 -4.42 8.56 -0.04
CA PRO A 213 -5.33 9.72 -0.10
C PRO A 213 -4.78 11.05 0.38
N TYR A 214 -3.66 11.05 1.09
CA TYR A 214 -2.96 12.28 1.43
C TYR A 214 -2.05 12.79 0.30
N PHE A 215 -1.50 11.88 -0.52
CA PHE A 215 -0.46 12.17 -1.52
C PHE A 215 -1.01 12.31 -2.94
N ILE A 216 -2.19 11.73 -3.22
CA ILE A 216 -2.83 11.79 -4.54
C ILE A 216 -4.35 11.92 -4.43
N GLU A 217 -4.94 12.72 -5.33
CA GLU A 217 -6.39 12.89 -5.45
C GLU A 217 -7.04 11.53 -5.77
N GLN A 218 -8.09 11.17 -5.02
CA GLN A 218 -8.60 9.80 -4.99
C GLN A 218 -9.41 9.40 -6.22
N ASP A 219 -10.19 10.31 -6.82
CA ASP A 219 -10.88 10.00 -8.08
C ASP A 219 -9.85 9.69 -9.18
N TYR A 220 -8.75 10.46 -9.22
CA TYR A 220 -7.63 10.22 -10.13
C TYR A 220 -6.88 8.92 -9.79
N ALA A 221 -6.56 8.64 -8.53
CA ALA A 221 -5.90 7.40 -8.13
C ALA A 221 -6.74 6.16 -8.52
N ILE A 222 -8.04 6.18 -8.26
CA ILE A 222 -8.97 5.10 -8.64
C ILE A 222 -9.03 4.93 -10.16
N LYS A 223 -9.04 6.03 -10.91
CA LYS A 223 -8.97 5.99 -12.39
C LYS A 223 -7.69 5.29 -12.86
N VAL A 224 -6.53 5.69 -12.35
CA VAL A 224 -5.23 5.11 -12.73
C VAL A 224 -5.16 3.63 -12.36
N LEU A 225 -5.64 3.26 -11.17
CA LEU A 225 -5.77 1.87 -10.74
C LEU A 225 -6.56 1.04 -11.76
N LYS A 226 -7.72 1.54 -12.22
CA LYS A 226 -8.52 0.85 -13.23
C LYS A 226 -7.75 0.73 -14.55
N GLU A 227 -7.00 1.76 -14.96
CA GLU A 227 -6.16 1.72 -16.15
C GLU A 227 -5.02 0.70 -16.06
N LEU A 228 -4.40 0.53 -14.88
CA LEU A 228 -3.33 -0.46 -14.62
C LEU A 228 -3.80 -1.90 -14.86
N PHE A 229 -5.07 -2.20 -14.60
CA PHE A 229 -5.64 -3.54 -14.80
C PHE A 229 -6.46 -3.69 -16.07
N ASN A 230 -6.65 -2.61 -16.83
CA ASN A 230 -7.23 -2.69 -18.16
C ASN A 230 -6.16 -3.17 -19.15
N TYR A 231 -6.03 -4.50 -19.25
CA TYR A 231 -5.08 -5.15 -20.16
C TYR A 231 -5.57 -5.24 -21.61
N ASP A 232 -6.81 -4.80 -21.91
CA ASP A 232 -7.39 -4.89 -23.26
C ASP A 232 -8.16 -3.62 -23.68
N ILE A 233 -7.50 -2.76 -24.47
CA ILE A 233 -7.99 -2.40 -25.82
C ILE A 233 -6.72 -2.31 -26.71
N ILE A 234 -6.18 -3.46 -27.08
CA ILE A 234 -5.44 -3.58 -28.35
C ILE A 234 -6.32 -4.47 -29.22
N GLU A 235 -7.19 -3.84 -30.02
CA GLU A 235 -7.75 -4.47 -31.22
C GLU A 235 -6.65 -4.71 -32.26
#